data_AF-A0A3B3YFV4-F1
#
_entry.id   AF-A0A3B3YFV4-F1
#
_cell.length_a   1.000
_cell.length_b   1.000
_cell.length_c   1.000
_cell.angle_alpha   90.00
_cell.angle_beta   90.00
_cell.angle_gamma   90.00
#
_symmetry.space_group_name_H-M   'P 1'
#
loop_
_entity.id
_entity.type
_entity.pdbx_description
1 polymer ?
#
loop_
_entity_poly.entity_id
_entity_poly.type
_entity_poly.pdbx_seq_one_letter_code
_entity_poly.pdbx_strand_id
1 'polypeptide(L)'
;MSLEQAAAALLVKNDQLKREIEHLRSLVSLFQENQMLTSRTHSSSDSTLTDLTGKFPLLPPGGSLGHPRLLGEIAYQLDRRILSYVFQAHQRLYGFILLNIPQRIVEVSTHPLTGHMDEAYRLYLSNRFTDLMESLGKLGYKLALHAPFCEFIVNSYGILKERPRKGSSQWAEYNNPDFLIKMIENIAPRRLQKDMLLVLSCLCYLSTKDKKPLLAW
;
A
#
# COMPACT_ATOMS: atom_id res chain seq x y z
N MET A 1 40.15 31.84 -26.75
CA MET A 1 39.95 31.76 -25.28
C MET A 1 41.31 31.57 -24.65
N SER A 2 41.75 32.49 -23.80
CA SER A 2 43.00 32.32 -23.04
C SER A 2 42.78 31.32 -21.91
N LEU A 3 43.84 30.61 -21.49
CA LEU A 3 43.81 29.68 -20.34
C LEU A 3 43.25 30.36 -19.07
N GLU A 4 43.51 31.67 -18.92
CA GLU A 4 42.99 32.49 -17.82
C GLU A 4 41.47 32.66 -17.87
N GLN A 5 40.87 32.81 -19.06
CA GLN A 5 39.41 32.90 -19.21
C GLN A 5 38.72 31.58 -18.85
N ALA A 6 39.34 30.44 -19.19
CA ALA A 6 38.83 29.11 -18.84
C ALA A 6 38.93 28.85 -17.32
N ALA A 7 40.05 29.25 -16.69
CA ALA A 7 40.22 29.14 -15.25
C ALA A 7 39.21 30.00 -14.48
N ALA A 8 38.97 31.24 -14.91
CA ALA A 8 37.97 32.12 -14.31
C ALA A 8 36.54 31.55 -14.43
N ALA A 9 36.18 30.99 -15.59
CA ALA A 9 34.87 30.37 -15.79
C ALA A 9 34.66 29.12 -14.91
N LEU A 10 35.69 28.30 -14.73
CA LEU A 10 35.64 27.15 -13.84
C LEU A 10 35.47 27.57 -12.37
N LEU A 11 36.13 28.65 -11.96
CA LEU A 11 36.05 29.17 -10.59
C LEU A 11 34.64 29.67 -10.27
N VAL A 12 34.02 30.43 -11.19
CA VAL A 12 32.63 30.88 -11.09
C VAL A 12 31.66 29.70 -11.00
N LYS A 13 31.87 28.66 -11.83
CA LYS A 13 31.03 27.45 -11.82
C LYS A 13 31.18 26.64 -10.54
N ASN A 14 32.39 26.57 -9.98
CA ASN A 14 32.65 25.90 -8.72
C ASN A 14 31.92 26.61 -7.56
N ASP A 15 31.97 27.94 -7.53
CA ASP A 15 31.26 28.73 -6.52
C ASP A 15 29.73 28.62 -6.67
N GLN A 16 29.23 28.49 -7.90
CA GLN A 16 27.81 28.23 -8.16
C GLN A 16 27.39 26.85 -7.61
N LEU A 17 28.18 25.80 -7.87
CA LEU A 17 27.91 24.45 -7.38
C LEU A 17 27.97 24.38 -5.85
N LYS A 18 28.89 25.12 -5.20
CA LYS A 18 28.93 25.23 -3.74
C LYS A 18 27.63 25.80 -3.17
N ARG A 19 27.11 26.89 -3.76
CA ARG A 19 25.83 27.48 -3.36
C ARG A 19 24.67 26.51 -3.54
N GLU A 20 24.66 25.75 -4.63
CA GLU A 20 23.62 24.75 -4.90
C GLU A 20 23.66 23.59 -3.90
N ILE A 21 24.85 23.12 -3.53
CA ILE A 21 25.03 22.11 -2.48
C ILE A 21 24.54 22.63 -1.12
N GLU A 22 24.82 23.88 -0.76
CA GLU A 22 24.30 24.49 0.47
C GLU A 22 22.78 24.60 0.46
N HIS A 23 22.20 25.01 -0.67
CA HIS A 23 20.75 25.07 -0.83
C HIS A 23 20.09 23.68 -0.70
N LEU A 24 20.68 22.65 -1.32
CA LEU A 24 20.21 21.27 -1.21
C LEU A 24 20.31 20.75 0.23
N ARG A 25 21.38 21.08 0.96
CA ARG A 25 21.51 20.72 2.39
C ARG A 25 20.41 21.38 3.23
N SER A 26 20.07 22.64 2.94
CA SER A 26 18.95 23.33 3.60
C SER A 26 17.61 22.65 3.32
N LEU A 27 17.33 22.29 2.05
CA LEU A 27 16.12 21.56 1.68
C LEU A 27 16.03 20.19 2.35
N VAL A 28 17.14 19.45 2.45
CA VAL A 28 17.19 18.17 3.19
C VAL A 28 16.90 18.38 4.67
N SER A 29 17.45 19.42 5.29
CA SER A 29 17.14 19.77 6.69
C SER A 29 15.67 20.07 6.89
N LEU A 30 15.04 20.85 6.00
CA LEU A 30 13.61 21.14 6.05
C LEU A 30 12.77 19.88 5.81
N PHE A 31 13.21 18.98 4.93
CA PHE A 31 12.52 17.71 4.70
C PHE A 31 12.62 16.77 5.91
N GLN A 32 13.77 16.73 6.57
CA GLN A 32 13.96 16.01 7.83
C GLN A 32 13.13 16.62 8.96
N GLU A 33 13.04 17.95 9.04
CA GLU A 33 12.18 18.63 10.00
C GLU A 33 10.69 18.35 9.73
N ASN A 34 10.26 18.38 8.47
CA ASN A 34 8.91 17.97 8.08
C ASN A 34 8.64 16.49 8.39
N GLN A 35 9.62 15.61 8.25
CA GLN A 35 9.52 14.20 8.65
C GLN A 35 9.43 14.06 10.19
N MET A 36 10.15 14.90 10.95
CA MET A 36 10.03 15.00 12.40
C MET A 36 8.68 15.56 12.85
N LEU A 37 8.14 16.55 12.14
CA LEU A 37 6.80 17.08 12.38
C LEU A 37 5.74 16.02 12.07
N THR A 38 5.90 15.26 10.97
CA THR A 38 5.02 14.14 10.62
C THR A 38 5.03 13.06 11.71
N SER A 39 6.22 12.67 12.19
CA SER A 39 6.35 11.72 13.30
C SER A 39 5.84 12.27 14.64
N ARG A 40 5.98 13.58 14.91
CA ARG A 40 5.38 14.24 16.08
C ARG A 40 3.85 14.33 15.98
N THR A 41 3.29 14.55 14.79
CA THR A 41 1.83 14.47 14.56
C THR A 41 1.33 13.04 14.74
N HIS A 42 2.11 12.02 14.37
CA HIS A 42 1.79 10.64 14.71
C HIS A 42 1.90 10.38 16.24
N SER A 43 2.86 10.99 16.95
CA SER A 43 2.95 10.89 18.43
C SER A 43 1.82 11.61 19.18
N SER A 44 1.32 12.72 18.63
CA SER A 44 0.16 13.43 19.18
C SER A 44 -1.17 12.79 18.78
N SER A 45 -1.16 11.94 17.75
CA SER A 45 -2.27 11.03 17.39
C SER A 45 -2.24 9.74 18.21
N ASP A 46 -1.14 9.47 18.91
CA ASP A 46 -0.99 8.27 19.74
C ASP A 46 -1.93 8.33 20.95
N SER A 47 -2.25 9.53 21.46
CA SER A 47 -3.27 9.69 22.51
C SER A 47 -4.71 9.45 22.04
N THR A 48 -4.98 9.44 20.72
CA THR A 48 -6.29 9.06 20.15
C THR A 48 -6.33 7.62 19.64
N LEU A 49 -5.17 6.95 19.52
CA LEU A 49 -5.04 5.54 19.11
C LEU A 49 -4.89 4.58 20.30
N THR A 50 -4.32 5.02 21.43
CA THR A 50 -4.25 4.18 22.64
C THR A 50 -5.63 3.82 23.20
N ASP A 51 -6.65 4.63 22.92
CA ASP A 51 -8.03 4.38 23.35
C ASP A 51 -8.73 3.26 22.54
N LEU A 52 -8.11 2.79 21.45
CA LEU A 52 -8.54 1.61 20.69
C LEU A 52 -7.74 0.35 21.04
N THR A 53 -6.64 0.48 21.79
CA THR A 53 -5.80 -0.66 22.22
C THR A 53 -6.23 -1.26 23.56
N GLY A 54 -7.28 -0.72 24.17
CA GLY A 54 -7.96 -1.35 25.30
C GLY A 54 -8.53 -2.69 24.84
N LYS A 55 -7.79 -3.78 25.07
CA LYS A 55 -8.18 -5.20 24.98
C LYS A 55 -9.55 -5.36 24.30
N PHE A 56 -9.54 -5.42 22.96
CA PHE A 56 -10.75 -5.80 22.23
C PHE A 56 -11.30 -7.07 22.88
N PRO A 57 -12.56 -7.08 23.35
CA PRO A 57 -13.11 -8.27 23.96
C PRO A 57 -12.93 -9.40 22.95
N LEU A 58 -12.44 -10.53 23.42
CA LEU A 58 -12.66 -11.80 22.73
C LEU A 58 -14.16 -11.88 22.48
N LEU A 59 -14.59 -11.48 21.28
CA LEU A 59 -16.00 -11.35 20.94
C LEU A 59 -16.65 -12.74 21.10
N PRO A 60 -17.87 -12.85 21.62
CA PRO A 60 -18.50 -14.14 21.83
C PRO A 60 -18.63 -14.88 20.49
N PRO A 61 -18.42 -16.19 20.44
CA PRO A 61 -18.75 -16.99 19.27
C PRO A 61 -20.28 -17.06 19.17
N GLY A 62 -20.93 -16.14 18.46
CA GLY A 62 -22.40 -16.15 18.41
C GLY A 62 -23.16 -15.14 17.54
N GLY A 63 -22.50 -14.23 16.82
CA GLY A 63 -23.20 -13.33 15.89
C GLY A 63 -23.26 -13.91 14.48
N SER A 64 -24.45 -14.20 13.95
CA SER A 64 -24.66 -14.84 12.63
C SER A 64 -24.30 -13.98 11.40
N LEU A 65 -23.53 -12.91 11.56
CA LEU A 65 -23.30 -11.89 10.52
C LEU A 65 -21.85 -11.79 9.99
N GLY A 66 -21.03 -12.82 10.23
CA GLY A 66 -19.70 -12.95 9.63
C GLY A 66 -18.57 -12.91 10.65
N HIS A 67 -17.43 -13.48 10.28
CA HIS A 67 -16.26 -13.59 11.15
C HIS A 67 -15.44 -12.27 11.09
N PRO A 68 -15.02 -11.63 12.21
CA PRO A 68 -14.25 -10.38 12.20
C PRO A 68 -12.96 -10.40 11.36
N ARG A 69 -12.28 -11.55 11.31
CA ARG A 69 -11.18 -11.85 10.36
C ARG A 69 -11.49 -11.56 8.89
N LEU A 70 -12.76 -11.48 8.47
CA LEU A 70 -13.11 -11.07 7.12
C LEU A 70 -12.67 -9.63 6.81
N LEU A 71 -12.60 -8.74 7.81
CA LEU A 71 -12.07 -7.38 7.61
C LEU A 71 -10.59 -7.45 7.21
N GLY A 72 -9.80 -8.24 7.94
CA GLY A 72 -8.41 -8.52 7.61
C GLY A 72 -8.25 -9.26 6.28
N GLU A 73 -9.14 -10.20 5.99
CA GLU A 73 -9.13 -10.93 4.71
C GLU A 73 -9.38 -10.00 3.52
N ILE A 74 -10.35 -9.09 3.60
CA ILE A 74 -10.64 -8.10 2.53
C ILE A 74 -9.40 -7.24 2.26
N ALA A 75 -8.79 -6.69 3.31
CA ALA A 75 -7.59 -5.87 3.20
C ALA A 75 -6.41 -6.66 2.60
N TYR A 76 -6.17 -7.87 3.11
CA TYR A 76 -5.12 -8.76 2.61
C TYR A 76 -5.32 -9.12 1.12
N GLN A 77 -6.54 -9.43 0.72
CA GLN A 77 -6.86 -9.80 -0.66
C GLN A 77 -6.65 -8.64 -1.63
N LEU A 78 -7.00 -7.41 -1.23
CA LEU A 78 -6.72 -6.22 -2.04
C LEU A 78 -5.21 -6.07 -2.27
N ASP A 79 -4.42 -6.11 -1.20
CA ASP A 79 -2.97 -5.94 -1.26
C ASP A 79 -2.32 -7.01 -2.16
N ARG A 80 -2.70 -8.27 -1.96
CA ARG A 80 -2.21 -9.39 -2.76
C ARG A 80 -2.57 -9.27 -4.24
N ARG A 81 -3.77 -8.79 -4.56
CA ARG A 81 -4.21 -8.58 -5.95
C ARG A 81 -3.45 -7.43 -6.61
N ILE A 82 -3.21 -6.32 -5.90
CA ILE A 82 -2.38 -5.21 -6.39
C ILE A 82 -0.97 -5.71 -6.71
N LEU A 83 -0.34 -6.41 -5.77
CA LEU A 83 0.99 -6.98 -5.95
C LEU A 83 1.04 -7.97 -7.13
N SER A 84 0.07 -8.89 -7.22
CA SER A 84 0.00 -9.86 -8.31
C SER A 84 -0.28 -9.20 -9.67
N TYR A 85 -0.99 -8.08 -9.72
CA TYR A 85 -1.25 -7.34 -10.95
C TYR A 85 0.01 -6.66 -11.49
N VAL A 86 0.84 -6.12 -10.61
CA VAL A 86 2.12 -5.50 -10.98
C VAL A 86 3.13 -6.57 -11.35
N PHE A 87 3.38 -7.54 -10.45
CA PHE A 87 4.46 -8.53 -10.59
C PHE A 87 3.99 -9.87 -11.15
N GLN A 88 3.32 -9.88 -12.31
CA GLN A 88 2.72 -11.10 -12.87
C GLN A 88 3.70 -12.26 -13.11
N ALA A 89 4.95 -11.96 -13.45
CA ALA A 89 5.99 -12.96 -13.72
C ALA A 89 6.56 -13.61 -12.44
N HIS A 90 6.24 -13.07 -11.26
CA HIS A 90 6.85 -13.49 -10.01
C HIS A 90 5.89 -14.36 -9.20
N GLN A 91 6.29 -15.62 -8.96
CA GLN A 91 5.49 -16.59 -8.20
C GLN A 91 5.54 -16.34 -6.69
N ARG A 92 6.63 -15.75 -6.19
CA ARG A 92 6.87 -15.50 -4.77
C ARG A 92 7.17 -14.02 -4.57
N LEU A 93 6.36 -13.36 -3.75
CA LEU A 93 6.43 -11.92 -3.46
C LEU A 93 6.73 -11.68 -1.97
N TYR A 94 7.69 -12.42 -1.42
CA TYR A 94 8.06 -12.32 -0.01
C TYR A 94 8.71 -10.97 0.28
N GLY A 95 8.22 -10.28 1.32
CA GLY A 95 8.70 -8.94 1.67
C GLY A 95 8.23 -7.83 0.71
N PHE A 96 7.30 -8.12 -0.20
CA PHE A 96 6.65 -7.12 -1.03
C PHE A 96 5.46 -6.56 -0.24
N ILE A 97 5.43 -5.25 -0.09
CA ILE A 97 4.34 -4.49 0.51
C ILE A 97 3.98 -3.34 -0.44
N LEU A 98 2.78 -2.81 -0.36
CA LEU A 98 2.33 -1.79 -1.31
C LEU A 98 3.22 -0.54 -1.32
N LEU A 99 3.74 -0.16 -0.16
CA LEU A 99 4.62 0.99 0.00
C LEU A 99 6.00 0.80 -0.65
N ASN A 100 6.46 -0.44 -0.83
CA ASN A 100 7.76 -0.71 -1.43
C ASN A 100 7.70 -1.13 -2.91
N ILE A 101 6.52 -1.12 -3.55
CA ILE A 101 6.37 -1.48 -4.96
C ILE A 101 7.37 -0.74 -5.86
N PRO A 102 7.57 0.59 -5.78
CA PRO A 102 8.52 1.29 -6.64
C PRO A 102 9.96 0.77 -6.48
N GLN A 103 10.37 0.50 -5.24
CA GLN A 103 11.68 -0.08 -4.96
C GLN A 103 11.77 -1.52 -5.51
N ARG A 104 10.75 -2.34 -5.26
CA ARG A 104 10.70 -3.73 -5.74
C ARG A 104 10.73 -3.81 -7.26
N ILE A 105 10.14 -2.85 -7.97
CA ILE A 105 10.24 -2.76 -9.44
C ILE A 105 11.70 -2.61 -9.88
N VAL A 106 12.47 -1.73 -9.24
CA VAL A 106 13.90 -1.57 -9.55
C VAL A 106 14.67 -2.86 -9.27
N GLU A 107 14.42 -3.49 -8.13
CA GLU A 107 15.09 -4.73 -7.73
C GLU A 107 14.83 -5.88 -8.71
N VAL A 108 13.57 -6.13 -9.08
CA VAL A 108 13.23 -7.23 -10.00
C VAL A 108 13.65 -6.96 -11.44
N SER A 109 13.83 -5.70 -11.81
CA SER A 109 14.36 -5.32 -13.13
C SER A 109 15.88 -5.29 -13.18
N THR A 110 16.58 -5.49 -12.06
CA THR A 110 18.04 -5.51 -12.01
C THR A 110 18.55 -6.93 -11.99
N HIS A 111 19.43 -7.28 -12.93
CA HIS A 111 20.00 -8.62 -12.97
C HIS A 111 20.96 -8.82 -11.78
N PRO A 112 20.76 -9.86 -10.94
CA PRO A 112 21.42 -9.98 -9.64
C PRO A 112 22.94 -10.15 -9.72
N LEU A 113 23.45 -10.71 -10.82
CA LEU A 113 24.89 -11.00 -10.98
C LEU A 113 25.66 -9.92 -11.73
N THR A 114 24.97 -9.13 -12.56
CA THR A 114 25.63 -8.15 -13.45
C THR A 114 25.33 -6.72 -13.02
N GLY A 115 24.30 -6.51 -12.19
CA GLY A 115 23.80 -5.18 -11.83
C GLY A 115 23.18 -4.44 -13.02
N HIS A 116 23.09 -5.07 -14.20
CA HIS A 116 22.50 -4.45 -15.37
C HIS A 116 20.99 -4.37 -15.20
N MET A 117 20.45 -3.17 -15.37
CA MET A 117 19.03 -2.91 -15.23
C MET A 117 18.34 -3.03 -16.58
N ASP A 118 17.28 -3.84 -16.63
CA ASP A 118 16.36 -3.87 -17.77
C ASP A 118 15.41 -2.66 -17.66
N GLU A 119 15.77 -1.57 -18.33
CA GLU A 119 14.99 -0.34 -18.34
C GLU A 119 13.60 -0.51 -18.96
N ALA A 120 13.48 -1.36 -19.99
CA ALA A 120 12.21 -1.61 -20.66
C ALA A 120 11.24 -2.35 -19.73
N TYR A 121 11.74 -3.39 -19.02
CA TYR A 121 10.95 -4.11 -18.05
C TYR A 121 10.59 -3.26 -16.82
N ARG A 122 11.53 -2.43 -16.34
CA ARG A 122 11.28 -1.46 -15.25
C ARG A 122 10.18 -0.48 -15.61
N LEU A 123 10.25 0.11 -16.81
CA LEU A 123 9.25 1.06 -17.31
C LEU A 123 7.89 0.38 -17.47
N TYR A 124 7.86 -0.84 -18.00
CA TYR A 124 6.64 -1.64 -18.13
C TYR A 124 5.95 -1.85 -16.77
N LEU A 125 6.67 -2.31 -15.75
CA LEU A 125 6.11 -2.50 -14.41
C LEU A 125 5.67 -1.17 -13.76
N SER A 126 6.45 -0.11 -13.96
CA SER A 126 6.14 1.23 -13.41
C SER A 126 4.86 1.81 -14.02
N ASN A 127 4.68 1.67 -15.34
CA ASN A 127 3.46 2.10 -16.02
C ASN A 127 2.26 1.30 -15.53
N ARG A 128 2.38 -0.03 -15.44
CA ARG A 128 1.30 -0.87 -14.90
C ARG A 128 0.88 -0.48 -13.50
N PHE A 129 1.85 -0.19 -12.62
CA PHE A 129 1.56 0.26 -11.28
C PHE A 129 0.86 1.61 -11.28
N THR A 130 1.37 2.57 -12.06
CA THR A 130 0.77 3.91 -12.20
C THR A 130 -0.67 3.84 -12.73
N ASP A 131 -0.91 3.09 -13.80
CA ASP A 131 -2.23 2.92 -14.42
C ASP A 131 -3.24 2.27 -13.45
N LEU A 132 -2.77 1.28 -12.69
CA LEU A 132 -3.57 0.63 -11.65
C LEU A 132 -3.91 1.63 -10.55
N MET A 133 -2.92 2.35 -10.04
CA MET A 133 -3.10 3.33 -8.98
C MET A 133 -4.00 4.49 -9.40
N GLU A 134 -3.95 4.92 -10.66
CA GLU A 134 -4.87 5.92 -11.21
C GLU A 134 -6.30 5.38 -11.26
N SER A 135 -6.47 4.12 -11.70
CA SER A 135 -7.78 3.46 -11.74
C SER A 135 -8.38 3.31 -10.34
N LEU A 136 -7.58 2.91 -9.35
CA LEU A 136 -8.02 2.84 -7.95
C LEU A 136 -8.23 4.25 -7.36
N GLY A 137 -7.43 5.23 -7.78
CA GLY A 137 -7.57 6.63 -7.38
C GLY A 137 -8.92 7.23 -7.78
N LYS A 138 -9.48 6.83 -8.93
CA LYS A 138 -10.84 7.20 -9.36
C LYS A 138 -11.94 6.69 -8.42
N LEU A 139 -11.67 5.62 -7.68
CA LEU A 139 -12.54 5.09 -6.63
C LEU A 139 -12.28 5.76 -5.26
N GLY A 140 -11.29 6.66 -5.19
CA GLY A 140 -10.87 7.35 -3.97
C GLY A 140 -9.69 6.69 -3.24
N TYR A 141 -9.11 5.62 -3.78
CA TYR A 141 -7.95 4.96 -3.17
C TYR A 141 -6.73 5.87 -3.19
N LYS A 142 -6.04 5.93 -2.06
CA LYS A 142 -4.81 6.71 -1.85
C LYS A 142 -3.77 5.80 -1.25
N LEU A 143 -2.67 5.55 -1.96
CA LEU A 143 -1.61 4.62 -1.54
C LEU A 143 -1.09 4.94 -0.13
N ALA A 144 -0.74 6.21 0.11
CA ALA A 144 -0.14 6.66 1.37
C ALA A 144 -1.07 6.53 2.58
N LEU A 145 -2.39 6.47 2.38
CA LEU A 145 -3.37 6.33 3.44
C LEU A 145 -3.82 4.86 3.58
N HIS A 146 -4.18 4.24 2.47
CA HIS A 146 -4.88 2.97 2.48
C HIS A 146 -3.94 1.77 2.56
N ALA A 147 -2.68 1.87 2.13
CA ALA A 147 -1.72 0.79 2.34
C ALA A 147 -1.39 0.60 3.83
N PRO A 148 -1.03 1.65 4.62
CA PRO A 148 -0.89 1.51 6.07
C PRO A 148 -2.19 1.08 6.77
N PHE A 149 -3.34 1.55 6.27
CA PHE A 149 -4.64 1.12 6.78
C PHE A 149 -4.88 -0.38 6.58
N CYS A 150 -4.60 -0.93 5.39
CA CYS A 150 -4.76 -2.36 5.12
C CYS A 150 -3.86 -3.20 6.03
N GLU A 151 -2.60 -2.78 6.21
CA GLU A 151 -1.68 -3.40 7.16
C GLU A 151 -2.22 -3.37 8.60
N PHE A 152 -2.71 -2.21 9.05
CA PHE A 152 -3.33 -2.07 10.36
C PHE A 152 -4.52 -3.01 10.55
N ILE A 153 -5.41 -3.11 9.55
CA ILE A 153 -6.59 -3.97 9.60
C ILE A 153 -6.19 -5.46 9.66
N VAL A 154 -5.22 -5.88 8.82
CA VAL A 154 -4.70 -7.25 8.83
C VAL A 154 -4.09 -7.59 10.20
N ASN A 155 -3.28 -6.69 10.76
CA ASN A 155 -2.63 -6.91 12.06
C ASN A 155 -3.64 -6.92 13.22
N SER A 156 -4.70 -6.11 13.13
CA SER A 156 -5.70 -5.98 14.19
C SER A 156 -6.74 -7.11 14.18
N TYR A 157 -7.25 -7.48 13.01
CA TYR A 157 -8.35 -8.44 12.88
C TYR A 157 -7.87 -9.84 12.46
N GLY A 158 -6.66 -9.95 11.91
CA GLY A 158 -6.11 -11.17 11.34
C GLY A 158 -6.79 -11.57 10.04
N ILE A 159 -6.16 -12.50 9.31
CA ILE A 159 -6.74 -13.15 8.12
C ILE A 159 -7.48 -14.43 8.50
N LEU A 160 -8.29 -14.95 7.58
CA LEU A 160 -8.93 -16.25 7.75
C LEU A 160 -7.85 -17.34 7.77
N LYS A 161 -7.95 -18.29 8.71
CA LYS A 161 -6.97 -19.39 8.83
C LYS A 161 -7.31 -20.57 7.92
N GLU A 162 -8.59 -20.76 7.66
CA GLU A 162 -9.11 -21.90 6.90
C GLU A 162 -9.82 -21.40 5.66
N ARG A 163 -9.50 -22.02 4.52
CA ARG A 163 -10.19 -21.80 3.26
C ARG A 163 -11.60 -22.38 3.37
N PRO A 164 -12.67 -21.57 3.17
CA PRO A 164 -14.03 -22.11 3.07
C PRO A 164 -14.08 -23.15 1.94
N ARG A 165 -14.69 -24.31 2.21
CA ARG A 165 -14.78 -25.39 1.22
C ARG A 165 -15.52 -24.85 -0.01
N LYS A 166 -14.91 -25.00 -1.20
CA LYS A 166 -15.53 -24.59 -2.48
C LYS A 166 -16.91 -25.25 -2.60
N GLY A 167 -17.94 -24.44 -2.87
CA GLY A 167 -19.34 -24.90 -2.96
C GLY A 167 -20.12 -24.94 -1.65
N SER A 168 -19.54 -24.54 -0.51
CA SER A 168 -20.30 -24.29 0.72
C SER A 168 -21.09 -22.99 0.64
N SER A 169 -22.18 -22.88 1.41
CA SER A 169 -22.93 -21.61 1.58
C SER A 169 -22.02 -20.46 2.00
N GLN A 170 -21.09 -20.73 2.92
CA GLN A 170 -20.10 -19.78 3.40
C GLN A 170 -19.16 -19.26 2.29
N TRP A 171 -18.76 -20.12 1.35
CA TRP A 171 -17.95 -19.69 0.20
C TRP A 171 -18.72 -18.74 -0.73
N ALA A 172 -20.02 -18.99 -0.94
CA ALA A 172 -20.86 -18.12 -1.76
C ALA A 172 -21.11 -16.76 -1.08
N GLU A 173 -21.36 -16.76 0.23
CA GLU A 173 -21.55 -15.53 1.03
C GLU A 173 -20.30 -14.65 1.02
N TYR A 174 -19.12 -15.23 1.20
CA TYR A 174 -17.87 -14.47 1.26
C TYR A 174 -17.44 -13.88 -0.09
N ASN A 175 -18.03 -14.35 -1.19
CA ASN A 175 -17.84 -13.79 -2.52
C ASN A 175 -19.01 -12.92 -2.98
N ASN A 176 -19.95 -12.61 -2.09
CA ASN A 176 -21.04 -11.68 -2.34
C ASN A 176 -20.72 -10.28 -1.79
N PRO A 177 -20.58 -9.25 -2.65
CA PRO A 177 -20.33 -7.87 -2.22
C PRO A 177 -21.36 -7.35 -1.21
N ASP A 178 -22.65 -7.64 -1.40
CA ASP A 178 -23.73 -7.12 -0.54
C ASP A 178 -23.66 -7.69 0.88
N PHE A 179 -23.24 -8.95 0.98
CA PHE A 179 -22.98 -9.59 2.27
C PHE A 179 -21.80 -8.91 2.98
N LEU A 180 -20.70 -8.68 2.26
CA LEU A 180 -19.51 -8.05 2.82
C LEU A 180 -19.75 -6.59 3.24
N ILE A 181 -20.57 -5.82 2.49
CA ILE A 181 -20.98 -4.47 2.87
C ILE A 181 -21.73 -4.51 4.20
N LYS A 182 -22.78 -5.33 4.31
CA LYS A 182 -23.55 -5.48 5.56
C LYS A 182 -22.66 -5.96 6.71
N MET A 183 -21.73 -6.86 6.44
CA MET A 183 -20.79 -7.34 7.46
C MET A 183 -19.88 -6.21 7.97
N ILE A 184 -19.34 -5.37 7.08
CA ILE A 184 -18.52 -4.20 7.46
C ILE A 184 -19.34 -3.21 8.30
N GLU A 185 -20.58 -2.90 7.89
CA GLU A 185 -21.45 -1.96 8.61
C GLU A 185 -21.77 -2.42 10.04
N ASN A 186 -21.85 -3.74 10.27
CA ASN A 186 -22.19 -4.32 11.57
C ASN A 186 -20.98 -4.59 12.46
N ILE A 187 -19.83 -4.99 11.89
CA ILE A 187 -18.65 -5.44 12.66
C ILE A 187 -17.60 -4.34 12.79
N ALA A 188 -17.39 -3.52 11.74
CA ALA A 188 -16.32 -2.55 11.75
C ALA A 188 -16.69 -1.33 12.64
N PRO A 189 -15.76 -0.83 13.48
CA PRO A 189 -15.93 0.43 14.19
C PRO A 189 -16.29 1.57 13.23
N ARG A 190 -17.21 2.46 13.62
CA ARG A 190 -17.71 3.56 12.77
C ARG A 190 -16.61 4.42 12.14
N ARG A 191 -15.47 4.58 12.84
CA ARG A 191 -14.31 5.34 12.34
C ARG A 191 -13.60 4.66 11.15
N LEU A 192 -13.68 3.33 11.04
CA LEU A 192 -12.99 2.54 10.01
C LEU A 192 -13.91 2.16 8.85
N GLN A 193 -15.24 2.27 9.01
CA GLN A 193 -16.22 1.79 8.03
C GLN A 193 -16.03 2.41 6.64
N LYS A 194 -15.83 3.73 6.57
CA LYS A 194 -15.67 4.43 5.28
C LYS A 194 -14.48 3.88 4.48
N ASP A 195 -13.32 3.77 5.12
CA ASP A 195 -12.11 3.27 4.47
C ASP A 195 -12.21 1.77 4.16
N MET A 196 -12.87 0.97 5.02
CA MET A 196 -13.15 -0.44 4.75
C MET A 196 -14.06 -0.64 3.53
N LEU A 197 -15.12 0.15 3.39
CA LEU A 197 -16.03 0.08 2.23
C LEU A 197 -15.32 0.50 0.94
N LEU A 198 -14.40 1.46 1.03
CA LEU A 198 -13.56 1.87 -0.10
C LEU A 198 -12.60 0.75 -0.50
N VAL A 199 -11.93 0.12 0.45
CA VAL A 199 -11.06 -1.05 0.23
C VAL A 199 -11.84 -2.18 -0.43
N LEU A 200 -13.06 -2.49 0.05
CA LEU A 200 -13.92 -3.49 -0.56
C LEU A 200 -14.30 -3.11 -2.00
N SER A 201 -14.63 -1.84 -2.24
CA SER A 201 -14.97 -1.34 -3.58
C SER A 201 -13.79 -1.51 -4.56
N CYS A 202 -12.57 -1.23 -4.10
CA CYS A 202 -11.34 -1.49 -4.86
C CYS A 202 -11.14 -2.98 -5.15
N LEU A 203 -11.37 -3.84 -4.16
CA LEU A 203 -11.29 -5.29 -4.31
C LEU A 203 -12.31 -5.81 -5.33
N CYS A 204 -13.56 -5.34 -5.28
CA CYS A 204 -14.60 -5.65 -6.25
C CYS A 204 -14.19 -5.24 -7.67
N TYR A 205 -13.70 -4.02 -7.84
CA TYR A 205 -13.20 -3.54 -9.14
C TYR A 205 -12.11 -4.47 -9.71
N LEU A 206 -11.13 -4.87 -8.89
CA LEU A 206 -10.07 -5.76 -9.33
C LEU A 206 -10.56 -7.19 -9.59
N SER A 207 -11.52 -7.69 -8.81
CA SER A 207 -12.19 -8.97 -9.01
C SER A 207 -12.94 -9.05 -10.33
N THR A 208 -13.63 -7.97 -10.72
CA THR A 208 -14.27 -7.88 -12.04
C THR A 208 -13.21 -7.84 -13.15
N LYS A 209 -12.13 -7.08 -12.95
CA LYS A 209 -11.07 -6.90 -13.95
C LYS A 209 -10.27 -8.18 -14.21
N ASP A 210 -9.98 -8.98 -13.18
CA ASP A 210 -9.21 -10.22 -13.29
C ASP A 210 -10.06 -11.49 -13.37
N LYS A 211 -11.38 -11.38 -13.25
CA LYS A 211 -12.36 -12.48 -13.25
C LYS A 211 -12.10 -13.52 -12.16
N LYS A 212 -11.49 -13.13 -11.03
CA LYS A 212 -11.24 -14.01 -9.88
C LYS A 212 -12.23 -13.73 -8.74
N PRO A 213 -12.62 -14.73 -7.94
CA PRO A 213 -13.51 -14.56 -6.78
C PRO A 213 -12.91 -13.59 -5.76
N LEU A 214 -13.71 -12.69 -5.17
CA LEU A 214 -13.27 -11.65 -4.22
C LEU A 214 -12.21 -12.16 -3.23
N LEU A 215 -12.53 -13.25 -2.54
CA LEU A 215 -11.59 -13.94 -1.67
C LEU A 215 -10.95 -15.10 -2.44
N ALA A 216 -9.78 -14.83 -3.00
CA ALA A 216 -9.01 -15.80 -3.76
C ALA A 216 -7.96 -16.47 -2.85
N TRP A 217 -8.14 -17.78 -2.66
CA TRP A 217 -7.25 -18.64 -1.88
C TRP A 217 -6.38 -19.51 -2.78
#